data_AF-A0A928RKV1-F1
#
_entry.id   AF-A0A928RKV1-F1
#
_cell.length_a   1.000
_cell.length_b   1.000
_cell.length_c   1.000
_cell.angle_alpha   90.00
_cell.angle_beta   90.00
_cell.angle_gamma   90.00
#
_symmetry.space_group_name_H-M   'P 1'
#
loop_
_entity.id
_entity.type
_entity.pdbx_description
1 polymer ?
#
loop_
_entity_poly.entity_id
_entity_poly.type
_entity_poly.pdbx_seq_one_letter_code
_entity_poly.pdbx_strand_id
1 'polypeptide(L)'
;MITFEDFTKMFSVDLNGKMCIEIEFNIIGYPNYQYCWMGKMPIQRKTKLINLQLFKKKNARDIYWFGLPNKEQESYDYDNFENFCESSVFNGRSLKELWDYVELLSIDGCDPDERIKFYLNYSIK
;
A
#
# COMPACT_ATOMS: atom_id res chain seq x y z
N MET A 1 -10.53 -16.86 -2.25
CA MET A 1 -9.67 -16.11 -1.32
C MET A 1 -8.33 -15.90 -2.02
N ILE A 2 -7.79 -14.68 -1.97
CA ILE A 2 -6.50 -14.34 -2.59
C ILE A 2 -5.40 -14.94 -1.70
N THR A 3 -4.48 -15.70 -2.30
CA THR A 3 -3.39 -16.33 -1.53
C THR A 3 -2.27 -15.32 -1.25
N PHE A 4 -1.41 -15.63 -0.28
CA PHE A 4 -0.24 -14.79 -0.01
C PHE A 4 0.73 -14.76 -1.20
N GLU A 5 0.73 -15.83 -2.01
CA GLU A 5 1.51 -15.88 -3.25
C GLU A 5 0.93 -14.93 -4.31
N ASP A 6 -0.39 -14.89 -4.48
CA ASP A 6 -1.06 -13.94 -5.38
C ASP A 6 -0.77 -12.48 -4.96
N PHE A 7 -0.82 -12.22 -3.66
CA PHE A 7 -0.44 -10.94 -3.08
C PHE A 7 1.01 -10.57 -3.39
N THR A 8 1.93 -11.51 -3.17
CA THR A 8 3.35 -11.32 -3.48
C THR A 8 3.56 -11.01 -4.96
N LYS A 9 2.86 -11.72 -5.86
CA LYS A 9 2.91 -11.46 -7.31
C LYS A 9 2.41 -10.06 -7.63
N MET A 10 1.28 -9.65 -7.07
CA MET A 10 0.74 -8.30 -7.26
C MET A 10 1.72 -7.21 -6.80
N PHE A 11 2.29 -7.35 -5.61
CA PHE A 11 3.24 -6.36 -5.07
C PHE A 11 4.62 -6.39 -5.75
N SER A 12 4.94 -7.45 -6.49
CA SER A 12 6.16 -7.54 -7.30
C SER A 12 6.09 -6.74 -8.61
N VAL A 13 4.89 -6.33 -9.05
CA VAL A 13 4.69 -5.58 -10.29
C VAL A 13 5.48 -4.27 -10.27
N ASP A 14 6.23 -4.00 -11.34
CA ASP A 14 6.89 -2.71 -11.53
C ASP A 14 5.83 -1.64 -11.82
N LEU A 15 5.75 -0.65 -10.93
CA LEU A 15 4.79 0.45 -11.03
C LEU A 15 5.18 1.48 -12.11
N ASN A 16 6.34 1.31 -12.76
CA ASN A 16 6.88 2.19 -13.80
C ASN A 16 6.94 3.67 -13.38
N GLY A 17 7.01 3.94 -12.07
CA GLY A 17 6.97 5.29 -11.51
C GLY A 17 5.63 6.04 -11.66
N LYS A 18 4.56 5.37 -12.10
CA LYS A 18 3.28 6.00 -12.51
C LYS A 18 2.03 5.44 -11.87
N MET A 19 2.09 4.29 -11.22
CA MET A 19 0.94 3.69 -10.54
C MET A 19 1.21 3.58 -9.05
N CYS A 20 0.15 3.48 -8.25
CA CYS A 20 0.24 2.98 -6.89
C CYS A 20 -0.59 1.69 -6.80
N ILE A 21 -0.39 0.96 -5.73
CA ILE A 21 -1.32 -0.06 -5.27
C ILE A 21 -1.71 0.38 -3.87
N GLU A 22 -3.01 0.47 -3.63
CA GLU A 22 -3.62 0.72 -2.35
C GLU A 22 -4.72 -0.31 -2.15
N ILE A 23 -4.78 -0.91 -0.98
CA ILE A 23 -5.70 -1.99 -0.68
C ILE A 23 -6.34 -1.68 0.65
N GLU A 24 -7.66 -1.53 0.64
CA GLU A 24 -8.46 -1.56 1.86
C GLU A 24 -8.66 -3.01 2.28
N PHE A 25 -8.46 -3.31 3.56
CA PHE A 25 -8.63 -4.66 4.10
C PHE A 25 -9.07 -4.66 5.56
N ASN A 26 -9.60 -5.79 6.00
CA ASN A 26 -9.81 -6.09 7.41
C ASN A 26 -9.06 -7.37 7.83
N ILE A 27 -8.95 -7.59 9.14
CA ILE A 27 -8.46 -8.84 9.71
C ILE A 27 -9.58 -9.49 10.53
N ILE A 28 -10.06 -10.63 10.06
CA ILE A 28 -11.12 -11.42 10.68
C ILE A 28 -10.70 -11.87 12.07
N GLY A 29 -11.57 -11.64 13.07
CA GLY A 29 -11.28 -11.94 14.46
C GLY A 29 -10.48 -10.86 15.19
N TYR A 30 -10.14 -9.75 14.53
CA TYR A 30 -9.43 -8.62 15.13
C TYR A 30 -10.23 -7.31 14.98
N PRO A 31 -11.09 -6.96 15.97
CA PRO A 31 -11.98 -5.79 15.90
C PRO A 31 -11.27 -4.44 15.73
N ASN A 32 -10.00 -4.35 16.10
CA ASN A 32 -9.20 -3.13 15.97
C ASN A 32 -8.62 -2.92 14.55
N TYR A 33 -8.82 -3.88 13.65
CA TYR A 33 -8.27 -3.88 12.30
C TYR A 33 -9.38 -4.10 11.26
N GLN A 34 -10.48 -3.35 11.39
CA GLN A 34 -11.63 -3.42 10.48
C GLN A 34 -11.55 -2.42 9.31
N TYR A 35 -10.66 -1.42 9.41
CA TYR A 35 -10.47 -0.37 8.41
C TYR A 35 -8.97 -0.12 8.23
N CYS A 36 -8.28 -1.06 7.60
CA CYS A 36 -6.84 -0.96 7.38
C CYS A 36 -6.55 -0.69 5.91
N TRP A 37 -5.42 -0.03 5.67
CA TRP A 37 -4.88 0.18 4.33
C TRP A 37 -3.48 -0.40 4.25
N MET A 38 -3.16 -0.99 3.12
CA MET A 38 -1.80 -1.34 2.75
C MET A 38 -1.52 -0.89 1.33
N GLY A 39 -0.27 -0.57 1.02
CA GLY A 39 0.03 -0.14 -0.32
C GLY A 39 1.50 -0.16 -0.70
N LYS A 40 1.70 0.11 -1.99
CA LYS A 40 2.98 0.23 -2.66
C LYS A 40 2.93 1.47 -3.56
N MET A 41 3.88 2.37 -3.43
CA MET A 41 3.96 3.56 -4.28
C MET A 41 5.40 3.92 -4.67
N PRO A 42 5.65 4.48 -5.87
CA PRO A 42 6.96 4.96 -6.25
C PRO A 42 7.47 6.04 -5.29
N ILE A 43 8.73 5.96 -4.90
CA ILE A 43 9.31 6.88 -3.92
C ILE A 43 9.23 8.34 -4.37
N GLN A 44 9.35 8.59 -5.68
CA GLN A 44 9.31 9.93 -6.26
C GLN A 44 7.93 10.58 -6.15
N ARG A 45 6.86 9.78 -6.04
CA ARG A 45 5.52 10.30 -5.74
C ARG A 45 5.41 10.71 -4.29
N LYS A 46 5.95 9.88 -3.38
CA LYS A 46 5.91 10.20 -1.96
C LYS A 46 6.68 11.46 -1.62
N THR A 47 7.88 11.66 -2.19
CA THR A 47 8.68 12.88 -1.97
C THR A 47 8.09 14.16 -2.57
N LYS A 48 7.11 14.06 -3.49
CA LYS A 48 6.30 15.21 -3.94
C LYS A 48 5.19 15.56 -2.95
N LEU A 49 4.64 14.55 -2.26
CA LEU A 49 3.56 14.71 -1.28
C LEU A 49 4.09 15.21 0.08
N ILE A 50 5.33 14.84 0.43
CA ILE A 50 6.00 15.23 1.66
C ILE A 50 7.39 15.75 1.32
N ASN A 51 7.74 16.96 1.78
CA ASN A 51 9.03 17.65 1.62
C ASN A 51 10.17 16.90 2.36
N LEU A 52 10.36 15.61 2.08
CA LEU A 52 11.29 14.73 2.76
C LEU A 52 12.55 14.57 1.91
N GLN A 53 13.59 15.31 2.30
CA GLN A 53 14.97 15.11 1.86
C GLN A 53 15.56 13.76 2.31
N LEU A 54 14.82 12.96 3.09
CA LEU A 54 15.29 11.74 3.75
C LEU A 54 15.55 10.57 2.79
N PHE A 55 15.08 10.62 1.54
CA PHE A 55 15.26 9.53 0.58
C PHE A 55 16.16 9.92 -0.61
N LYS A 56 17.40 10.32 -0.33
CA LYS A 56 18.49 10.42 -1.33
C LYS A 56 19.23 9.08 -1.55
N LYS A 57 18.60 7.93 -1.32
CA LYS A 57 19.15 6.64 -1.77
C LYS A 57 18.74 6.43 -3.23
N LYS A 58 19.71 6.57 -4.15
CA LYS A 58 19.57 6.46 -5.62
C LYS A 58 18.88 5.19 -6.16
N ASN A 59 18.54 4.21 -5.31
CA ASN A 59 18.12 2.87 -5.73
C ASN A 59 16.78 2.39 -5.14
N ALA A 60 16.11 3.15 -4.25
CA ALA A 60 14.78 2.75 -3.77
C ALA A 60 13.75 3.09 -4.87
N ARG A 61 13.08 2.08 -5.44
CA ARG A 61 12.10 2.27 -6.53
C ARG A 61 10.71 2.55 -5.97
N ASP A 62 10.29 1.78 -4.96
CA ASP A 62 8.97 1.86 -4.36
C ASP A 62 9.07 1.85 -2.83
N ILE A 63 8.06 2.44 -2.18
CA ILE A 63 7.80 2.39 -0.74
C ILE A 63 6.57 1.53 -0.51
N TYR A 64 6.64 0.68 0.51
CA TYR A 64 5.52 -0.10 1.01
C TYR A 64 5.02 0.52 2.30
N TRP A 65 3.72 0.44 2.57
CA TRP A 65 3.17 1.10 3.75
C TRP A 65 1.89 0.45 4.30
N PHE A 66 1.62 0.67 5.58
CA PHE A 66 0.34 0.39 6.24
C PHE A 66 -0.27 1.66 6.84
N GLY A 67 -1.59 1.81 6.70
CA GLY A 67 -2.42 2.76 7.44
C GLY A 67 -3.36 1.98 8.37
N LEU A 68 -3.27 2.21 9.68
CA LEU A 68 -4.02 1.44 10.69
C LEU A 68 -4.95 2.35 11.50
N PRO A 69 -6.15 1.91 11.93
CA PRO A 69 -7.17 2.77 12.56
C PRO A 69 -6.75 3.51 13.83
N ASN A 70 -5.84 2.91 14.62
CA ASN A 70 -5.67 3.24 16.04
C ASN A 70 -4.26 3.74 16.37
N LYS A 71 -3.64 4.59 15.54
CA LYS A 71 -2.21 4.90 15.69
C LYS A 71 -1.90 6.39 15.80
N GLU A 72 -0.86 6.67 16.58
CA GLU A 72 -0.25 8.00 16.81
C GLU A 72 0.45 8.57 15.57
N GLN A 73 0.70 7.72 14.56
CA GLN A 73 1.39 8.07 13.32
C GLN A 73 0.51 7.72 12.11
N GLU A 74 0.55 8.60 11.11
CA GLU A 74 -0.29 8.51 9.90
C GLU A 74 -0.03 7.25 9.06
N SER A 75 1.20 6.69 9.08
CA SER A 75 1.55 5.46 8.34
C SER A 75 2.80 4.77 8.87
N TYR A 76 2.90 3.46 8.63
CA TYR A 76 4.12 2.65 8.80
C TYR A 76 4.75 2.41 7.43
N ASP A 77 6.00 2.84 7.25
CA ASP A 77 6.68 2.81 5.95
C ASP A 77 7.86 1.85 5.93
N TYR A 78 8.06 1.21 4.78
CA TYR A 78 9.12 0.23 4.55
C TYR A 78 9.76 0.43 3.17
N ASP A 79 11.07 0.23 3.12
CA ASP A 79 11.87 0.35 1.89
C ASP A 79 11.96 -0.95 1.10
N ASN A 80 11.46 -2.07 1.65
CA ASN A 80 11.45 -3.36 1.01
C ASN A 80 10.23 -4.21 1.43
N PHE A 81 9.85 -5.13 0.55
CA PHE A 81 8.65 -5.97 0.69
C PHE A 81 8.75 -6.97 1.85
N GLU A 82 9.94 -7.50 2.13
CA GLU A 82 10.18 -8.46 3.20
C GLU A 82 9.88 -7.85 4.57
N ASN A 83 10.48 -6.70 4.88
CA ASN A 83 10.23 -5.97 6.11
C ASN A 83 8.76 -5.56 6.24
N PHE A 84 8.15 -5.13 5.14
CA PHE A 84 6.72 -4.81 5.12
C PHE A 84 5.86 -6.03 5.49
N CYS A 85 6.15 -7.21 4.96
CA CYS A 85 5.38 -8.42 5.27
C CYS A 85 5.63 -8.99 6.67
N GLU A 86 6.86 -8.88 7.18
CA GLU A 86 7.30 -9.53 8.42
C GLU A 86 7.25 -8.61 9.65
N SER A 87 7.01 -7.32 9.47
CA SER A 87 6.92 -6.39 10.61
C SER A 87 5.71 -6.66 11.51
N SER A 88 5.95 -6.68 12.82
CA SER A 88 4.96 -7.00 13.85
C SER A 88 4.00 -5.85 14.20
N VAL A 89 3.38 -5.21 13.21
CA VAL A 89 2.55 -4.00 13.41
C VAL A 89 1.12 -4.27 13.85
N PHE A 90 0.65 -5.52 13.74
CA PHE A 90 -0.70 -5.94 14.10
C PHE A 90 -0.69 -6.62 15.49
N ASN A 91 -0.61 -5.83 16.56
CA ASN A 91 -0.53 -6.30 17.95
C ASN A 91 0.58 -7.35 18.16
N GLY A 92 1.78 -7.08 17.62
CA GLY A 92 2.93 -7.97 17.74
C GLY A 92 2.98 -9.08 16.69
N ARG A 93 2.02 -9.15 15.76
CA ARG A 93 2.01 -10.08 14.63
C ARG A 93 2.22 -9.38 13.30
N SER A 94 2.75 -10.13 12.35
CA SER A 94 3.04 -9.70 10.99
C SER A 94 1.88 -9.94 10.03
N LEU A 95 1.91 -9.28 8.87
CA LEU A 95 0.93 -9.52 7.79
C LEU A 95 0.99 -10.99 7.33
N LYS A 96 2.21 -11.52 7.20
CA LYS A 96 2.46 -12.90 6.75
C LYS A 96 1.86 -13.94 7.70
N GLU A 97 1.95 -13.73 9.01
CA GLU A 97 1.32 -14.61 10.01
C GLU A 97 -0.21 -14.52 10.02
N LEU A 98 -0.75 -13.36 9.62
CA LEU A 98 -2.18 -13.09 9.68
C LEU A 98 -2.90 -13.26 8.34
N TRP A 99 -2.19 -13.63 7.27
CA TRP A 99 -2.75 -13.60 5.91
C TRP A 99 -4.04 -14.40 5.74
N ASP A 100 -4.13 -15.57 6.38
CA ASP A 100 -5.33 -16.42 6.30
C ASP A 100 -6.57 -15.79 6.97
N TYR A 101 -6.39 -14.71 7.72
CA TYR A 101 -7.45 -13.91 8.33
C TYR A 101 -7.69 -12.58 7.61
N VAL A 102 -6.91 -12.27 6.58
CA VAL A 102 -7.03 -11.01 5.84
C VAL A 102 -8.15 -11.11 4.81
N GLU A 103 -9.11 -10.18 4.90
CA GLU A 103 -10.14 -9.99 3.88
C GLU A 103 -9.87 -8.68 3.13
N LEU A 104 -9.64 -8.78 1.82
CA LEU A 104 -9.46 -7.60 0.97
C LEU A 104 -10.83 -7.03 0.60
N LEU A 105 -10.99 -5.72 0.81
CA LEU A 105 -12.25 -5.00 0.59
C LEU A 105 -12.22 -4.22 -0.73
N SER A 106 -11.12 -3.54 -1.03
CA SER A 106 -10.91 -2.84 -2.30
C SER A 106 -9.45 -2.90 -2.75
N ILE A 107 -9.22 -2.65 -4.05
CA ILE A 107 -7.89 -2.42 -4.60
C ILE A 107 -7.99 -1.20 -5.52
N ASP A 108 -7.25 -0.15 -5.16
CA ASP A 108 -7.16 1.13 -5.84
C ASP A 108 -5.69 1.41 -6.23
N GLY A 109 -5.44 2.32 -7.17
CA GLY A 109 -4.06 2.44 -7.67
C GLY A 109 -3.74 3.53 -8.68
N CYS A 110 -4.62 4.52 -8.85
CA CYS A 110 -4.45 5.55 -9.86
C CYS A 110 -4.06 6.90 -9.28
N ASP A 111 -3.21 7.61 -10.01
CA ASP A 111 -2.97 9.04 -9.78
C ASP A 111 -4.27 9.82 -10.01
N PRO A 112 -4.70 10.69 -9.08
CA PRO A 112 -5.90 11.49 -9.28
C PRO A 112 -5.89 12.28 -10.58
N ASP A 113 -4.75 12.85 -11.01
CA ASP A 113 -4.68 13.62 -12.25
C ASP A 113 -4.89 12.71 -13.47
N GLU A 114 -4.33 11.50 -13.47
CA GLU A 114 -4.55 10.53 -14.54
C GLU A 114 -6.00 10.06 -14.57
N ARG A 115 -6.60 9.82 -13.40
CA ARG A 115 -7.98 9.35 -13.29
C ARG A 115 -8.99 10.44 -13.66
N ILE A 116 -8.75 11.68 -13.24
CA ILE A 116 -9.55 12.85 -13.63
C ILE A 116 -9.45 13.07 -15.14
N LYS A 117 -8.23 13.06 -15.72
CA LYS A 117 -8.05 13.19 -17.18
C LYS A 117 -8.79 12.10 -17.94
N PHE A 118 -8.78 10.87 -17.45
CA PHE A 118 -9.56 9.77 -18.03
C PHE A 118 -11.05 10.09 -18.08
N TYR A 119 -11.66 10.54 -16.97
CA TYR A 119 -13.08 10.87 -16.93
C TYR A 119 -13.44 12.09 -17.80
N LEU A 120 -12.58 13.11 -17.79
CA LEU A 120 -12.77 14.30 -18.63
C LEU A 120 -12.68 13.95 -20.13
N ASN A 121 -11.79 13.04 -20.51
CA ASN A 121 -11.63 12.58 -21.90
C ASN A 121 -12.68 11.54 -22.32
N TYR A 122 -13.36 10.87 -21.39
CA TYR A 122 -14.48 9.98 -21.66
C TYR A 122 -15.80 10.72 -21.92
N SER A 123 -15.85 12.03 -21.66
CA SER A 123 -17.09 12.82 -21.67
C SER A 123 -17.46 13.44 -23.03
N ILE A 124 -16.91 13.00 -24.17
CA ILE A 124 -17.42 13.39 -25.51
C ILE A 124 -17.15 12.29 -26.55
N LYS A 125 -18.20 11.52 -26.89
CA LYS A 125 -18.53 11.13 -28.27
C LYS A 125 -20.03 11.10 -28.43
#